data_AF-A0A6I0DYJ9-F1
#
_entry.id   AF-A0A6I0DYJ9-F1
#
_cell.length_a   1.000
_cell.length_b   1.000
_cell.length_c   1.000
_cell.angle_alpha   90.00
_cell.angle_beta   90.00
_cell.angle_gamma   90.00
#
_symmetry.space_group_name_H-M   'P 1'
#
loop_
_entity.id
_entity.type
_entity.pdbx_description
1 polymer ?
#
loop_
_entity_poly.entity_id
_entity_poly.type
_entity_poly.pdbx_seq_one_letter_code
_entity_poly.pdbx_strand_id
1 'polypeptide(L)' 'MEYILIVIAAIFVNNVVLSQFLGICPFLGVSNKIETSLGMAGAVTFVIVLATIVTFLLQHYVLNPLGIGYM' A
#
# COMPACT_ATOMS: atom_id res chain seq x y z
N MET A 1 -29.48 4.58 -5.99
CA MET A 1 -29.22 4.44 -4.54
C MET A 1 -28.19 3.35 -4.25
N GLU A 2 -28.23 2.21 -4.95
CA GLU A 2 -27.28 1.11 -4.75
C GLU A 2 -25.82 1.46 -5.13
N TYR A 3 -25.60 2.09 -6.28
CA TYR A 3 -24.26 2.48 -6.73
C TYR A 3 -23.56 3.51 -5.82
N ILE A 4 -24.31 4.46 -5.27
CA ILE A 4 -23.77 5.46 -4.33
C ILE A 4 -23.31 4.76 -3.03
N LEU A 5 -24.07 3.77 -2.57
CA LEU A 5 -23.76 3.02 -1.35
C LEU A 5 -22.53 2.11 -1.56
N ILE A 6 -22.38 1.50 -2.74
CA ILE A 6 -21.17 0.75 -3.13
C ILE A 6 -19.95 1.68 -3.20
N VAL A 7 -20.08 2.86 -3.80
CA VAL A 7 -18.99 3.85 -3.87
C VAL A 7 -18.56 4.31 -2.48
N ILE A 8 -19.51 4.62 -1.59
CA ILE A 8 -19.22 5.00 -0.21
C ILE A 8 -18.59 3.85 0.58
N ALA A 9 -19.10 2.63 0.44
CA ALA A 9 -18.55 1.45 1.10
C ALA A 9 -17.13 1.10 0.61
N ALA A 10 -16.85 1.28 -0.69
CA ALA A 10 -15.52 1.06 -1.25
C ALA A 10 -14.50 2.10 -0.75
N ILE A 11 -14.90 3.37 -0.62
CA ILE A 11 -14.00 4.47 -0.21
C ILE A 11 -13.72 4.46 1.30
N PHE A 12 -14.68 4.06 2.13
CA PHE A 12 -14.54 4.16 3.60
C PHE A 12 -14.37 2.83 4.33
N VAL A 13 -15.04 1.76 3.89
CA VAL A 13 -15.05 0.47 4.62
C VAL A 13 -13.99 -0.49 4.06
N ASN A 14 -13.84 -0.54 2.73
CA ASN A 14 -12.86 -1.42 2.05
C ASN A 14 -11.57 -0.70 1.63
N ASN A 15 -11.41 0.58 1.95
CA ASN A 15 -10.21 1.30 1.59
C ASN A 15 -9.05 0.93 2.51
N VAL A 16 -8.15 0.11 1.97
CA VAL A 16 -6.94 -0.41 2.61
C VAL A 16 -6.10 0.68 3.29
N VAL A 17 -6.09 1.91 2.74
CA VAL A 17 -5.34 3.05 3.29
C VAL A 17 -5.86 3.47 4.66
N LEU A 18 -7.19 3.46 4.86
CA LEU A 18 -7.82 3.79 6.15
C LEU A 18 -7.92 2.56 7.06
N SER A 19 -8.14 1.38 6.48
CA SER A 19 -8.40 0.15 7.24
C SER A 19 -7.15 -0.46 7.89
N GLN A 20 -5.94 -0.23 7.35
CA GLN A 20 -4.72 -0.85 7.87
C GLN A 20 -3.71 0.14 8.48
N PHE A 21 -4.01 1.45 8.49
CA PHE A 21 -3.09 2.51 8.97
C PHE A 21 -1.64 2.40 8.45
N LEU A 22 -1.45 1.78 7.28
CA LEU A 22 -0.12 1.62 6.69
C LEU A 22 0.42 3.00 6.29
N GLY A 23 1.51 3.43 6.92
CA GLY A 23 2.12 4.73 6.64
C GLY A 23 1.70 5.87 7.59
N ILE A 24 1.15 5.59 8.77
CA ILE A 24 0.85 6.65 9.76
C ILE A 24 2.10 7.37 10.29
N CYS A 25 3.21 6.65 10.44
CA CYS A 25 4.50 7.21 10.85
C CYS A 25 5.04 8.26 9.87
N PRO A 26 5.11 8.02 8.54
CA PRO A 26 5.47 9.06 7.59
C PRO A 26 4.42 10.18 7.50
N PHE A 27 3.13 9.85 7.60
CA PHE A 27 2.06 10.86 7.55
C PHE A 27 2.21 11.90 8.67
N LEU A 28 2.41 11.47 9.92
CA LEU A 28 2.57 12.37 11.06
C LEU A 28 3.82 13.27 10.94
N GLY A 29 4.93 12.74 10.41
CA GLY A 29 6.18 13.50 10.31
C GLY A 29 6.20 14.57 9.21
N VAL A 30 5.38 14.43 8.16
CA VAL A 30 5.50 15.23 6.94
C VAL A 30 4.23 16.02 6.57
N SER A 31 3.17 15.89 7.38
CA SER A 31 1.91 16.62 7.21
C SER A 31 2.03 18.16 7.22
N ASN A 32 3.09 18.72 7.78
CA ASN A 32 3.21 20.17 7.97
C ASN A 32 3.63 20.95 6.71
N LYS A 33 4.26 20.32 5.70
CA LYS A 33 4.74 21.01 4.50
C LYS A 33 4.50 20.18 3.24
N ILE A 34 3.86 20.80 2.24
CA ILE A 34 3.55 20.16 0.95
C ILE A 34 4.83 19.77 0.20
N GLU A 35 5.84 20.63 0.18
CA GLU A 35 7.13 20.37 -0.48
C GLU A 35 7.80 19.09 0.06
N THR A 36 7.79 18.90 1.38
CA THR A 36 8.33 17.69 2.01
C THR A 36 7.48 16.46 1.75
N SER A 37 6.15 16.62 1.68
CA SER A 37 5.22 15.51 1.39
C SER A 37 5.38 14.96 -0.01
N LEU A 38 5.68 15.84 -0.97
CA LEU A 38 5.88 15.44 -2.37
C LEU A 38 7.14 14.60 -2.54
N GLY A 39 8.24 15.01 -1.91
CA GLY A 39 9.49 14.24 -1.92
C GLY A 39 9.34 12.88 -1.23
N MET A 40 8.62 12.83 -0.12
CA MET A 40 8.45 11.58 0.62
C MET A 40 7.50 10.61 -0.07
N ALA A 41 6.42 11.09 -0.69
CA ALA A 41 5.54 10.27 -1.51
C ALA A 41 6.32 9.62 -2.68
N GLY A 42 7.14 10.40 -3.39
CA GLY A 42 7.97 9.88 -4.49
C GLY A 42 8.93 8.77 -4.03
N ALA A 43 9.60 8.96 -2.89
CA ALA A 43 10.48 7.95 -2.33
C ALA A 43 9.73 6.66 -1.94
N VAL A 44 8.59 6.78 -1.27
CA VAL A 44 7.77 5.63 -0.84
C VAL A 44 7.22 4.87 -2.04
N THR A 45 6.69 5.55 -3.05
CA THR A 45 6.19 4.89 -4.27
C THR A 45 7.30 4.11 -4.97
N PHE A 46 8.50 4.68 -5.08
CA PHE A 46 9.64 3.98 -5.68
C PHE A 46 10.02 2.71 -4.92
N VAL A 47 10.16 2.79 -3.60
CA VAL A 47 10.52 1.65 -2.75
C VAL A 47 9.46 0.56 -2.81
N ILE A 48 8.17 0.92 -2.73
CA ILE A 48 7.07 -0.05 -2.79
C ILE A 48 7.06 -0.77 -4.15
N VAL A 49 7.21 -0.06 -5.26
CA VAL A 49 7.22 -0.68 -6.59
C VAL A 49 8.35 -1.69 -6.72
N LEU A 50 9.56 -1.33 -6.30
CA LEU A 50 10.71 -2.24 -6.33
C LEU A 50 10.50 -3.45 -5.41
N ALA A 51 10.04 -3.22 -4.18
CA ALA A 51 9.77 -4.28 -3.22
C ALA A 51 8.72 -5.26 -3.76
N THR A 52 7.63 -4.77 -4.34
CA THR A 52 6.57 -5.60 -4.94
C THR A 52 7.07 -6.44 -6.10
N ILE A 53 7.92 -5.88 -6.98
CA ILE A 53 8.52 -6.65 -8.08
C ILE A 53 9.34 -7.81 -7.52
N VAL A 54 10.23 -7.52 -6.57
CA VAL A 54 11.11 -8.53 -5.96
C VAL A 54 10.31 -9.60 -5.21
N THR A 55 9.33 -9.21 -4.40
CA THR A 55 8.49 -10.17 -3.66
C THR A 55 7.62 -11.00 -4.61
N PHE A 56 7.15 -10.44 -5.72
CA PHE A 56 6.41 -11.20 -6.73
C PHE A 56 7.28 -12.28 -7.40
N LEU A 57 8.53 -11.92 -7.77
CA LEU A 57 9.51 -12.88 -8.28
C LEU A 57 9.80 -13.98 -7.25
N LEU A 58 10.02 -13.63 -5.98
CA LEU A 58 10.25 -14.61 -4.93
C LEU A 58 9.04 -15.52 -4.69
N GLN A 59 7.83 -14.96 -4.67
CA GLN A 59 6.58 -15.72 -4.51
C GLN A 59 6.43 -16.77 -5.63
N HIS A 60 6.64 -16.36 -6.88
CA HIS A 60 6.39 -17.22 -8.04
C HIS A 60 7.50 -18.26 -8.27
N TYR A 61 8.77 -17.86 -8.13
CA TYR A 61 9.91 -18.71 -8.47
C TYR A 61 10.51 -19.49 -7.30
N VAL A 62 10.24 -19.09 -6.06
CA VAL A 62 10.80 -19.75 -4.88
C VAL A 62 9.69 -20.33 -4.02
N LEU A 63 8.72 -19.51 -3.62
CA LEU A 63 7.75 -19.92 -2.60
C LEU A 63 6.70 -20.92 -3.12
N ASN A 64 6.19 -20.70 -4.33
CA ASN A 64 5.27 -21.63 -5.01
C ASN A 64 5.88 -23.01 -5.32
N PRO A 65 7.08 -23.12 -5.92
CA PRO A 65 7.66 -24.44 -6.18
C PRO A 65 8.08 -25.20 -4.92
N LEU A 66 8.41 -24.50 -3.84
CA LEU A 66 8.69 -25.13 -2.54
C LEU A 66 7.42 -25.40 -1.70
N GLY A 67 6.23 -24.97 -2.15
CA GLY A 67 4.95 -25.26 -1.49
C GLY A 67 4.72 -24.56 -0.13
N ILE A 68 5.49 -23.52 0.18
CA ILE A 68 5.51 -22.80 1.48
C ILE A 68 4.88 -21.40 1.39
N GLY A 69 3.83 -21.26 0.57
CA GLY A 69 3.23 -19.99 0.17
C GLY A 69 2.67 -19.07 1.27
N TYR A 70 2.75 -19.45 2.56
CA TYR A 70 2.04 -18.78 3.66
C TYR A 70 2.92 -18.32 4.84
N MET A 71 4.24 -18.42 4.78
CA MET A 71 5.12 -17.85 5.81
C MET A 71 5.29 -16.34 5.68
#